data_AF-A0AA38PNI5-F1
#
_entry.id   AF-A0AA38PNI5-F1
#
_cell.length_a   1.000
_cell.length_b   1.000
_cell.length_c   1.000
_cell.angle_alpha   90.00
_cell.angle_beta   90.00
_cell.angle_gamma   90.00
#
_symmetry.space_group_name_H-M   'P 1'
#
loop_
_entity.id
_entity.type
_entity.pdbx_description
1 polymer ?
#
loop_
_entity_poly.entity_id
_entity_poly.type
_entity_poly.pdbx_seq_one_letter_code
_entity_poly.pdbx_strand_id
1 'polypeptide(L)'
;KCQPMHQIHQVQERQITSRTQLLLQHTDDDNFIVNMFALHNATVLREALPRDLWKPIQLNEDREAKHHEIVQVLAVSQAEK
;
A
#
# COMPACT_ATOMS: atom_id res chain seq x y z
N LYS A 1 -9.06 11.86 8.10
CA LYS A 1 -8.75 11.85 6.64
C LYS A 1 -7.34 12.38 6.47
N CYS A 2 -6.41 11.59 5.92
CA CYS A 2 -5.03 12.02 5.69
C CYS A 2 -4.99 13.16 4.66
N GLN A 3 -4.21 14.20 4.90
CA GLN A 3 -4.06 15.34 3.99
C GLN A 3 -2.64 15.35 3.39
N PRO A 4 -2.47 15.62 2.08
CA PRO A 4 -1.16 15.82 1.50
C PRO A 4 -0.62 17.17 1.98
N MET A 5 0.42 17.17 2.80
CA MET A 5 0.82 18.38 3.53
C MET A 5 2.25 18.86 3.25
N HIS A 6 3.15 18.02 2.74
CA HIS A 6 4.54 18.42 2.51
C HIS A 6 5.14 17.86 1.20
N GLN A 7 5.85 18.70 0.46
CA GLN A 7 6.76 18.25 -0.60
C GLN A 7 8.13 17.97 0.02
N ILE A 8 8.62 16.74 -0.14
CA ILE A 8 9.95 16.33 0.31
C ILE A 8 10.82 15.94 -0.87
N HIS A 9 12.13 16.15 -0.77
CA HIS A 9 13.08 15.62 -1.75
C HIS A 9 13.19 14.09 -1.61
N GLN A 10 13.21 13.39 -2.73
CA GLN A 10 13.38 11.94 -2.76
C GLN A 10 14.84 11.59 -2.46
N VAL A 11 15.06 10.70 -1.49
CA VAL A 11 16.38 10.17 -1.13
C VAL A 11 16.57 8.79 -1.76
N GLN A 12 17.69 8.57 -2.44
CA GLN A 12 18.11 7.27 -2.96
C GLN A 12 19.54 6.99 -2.55
N GLU A 13 19.84 5.79 -2.03
CA GLU A 13 21.20 5.44 -1.56
C GLU A 13 21.80 6.46 -0.57
N ARG A 14 20.94 7.09 0.24
CA ARG A 14 21.28 8.19 1.17
C ARG A 14 21.68 9.52 0.50
N GLN A 15 21.55 9.65 -0.82
CA GLN A 15 21.74 10.90 -1.55
C GLN A 15 20.39 11.58 -1.86
N ILE A 16 20.34 12.89 -1.64
CA ILE A 16 19.17 13.72 -1.97
C ILE A 16 19.15 13.91 -3.49
N THR A 17 18.03 13.56 -4.13
CA THR A 17 17.83 13.78 -5.56
C THR A 17 17.11 15.10 -5.82
N SER A 18 17.16 15.57 -7.07
CA SER A 18 16.39 16.74 -7.51
C SER A 18 14.88 16.48 -7.59
N ARG A 19 14.44 15.22 -7.51
CA ARG A 19 13.02 14.85 -7.56
C ARG A 19 12.36 15.14 -6.22
N THR A 20 11.14 15.66 -6.27
CA THR A 20 10.28 15.86 -5.09
C THR A 20 9.10 14.91 -5.14
N GLN A 21 8.61 14.52 -3.96
CA GLN A 21 7.41 13.71 -3.80
C GLN A 21 6.49 14.35 -2.76
N LEU A 22 5.19 14.18 -2.97
CA LEU A 22 4.17 14.58 -2.01
C LEU A 22 4.13 13.55 -0.89
N LEU A 23 4.46 13.98 0.32
CA LEU A 23 4.34 13.18 1.52
C LEU A 23 2.91 13.29 2.05
N LEU A 24 2.25 12.15 2.15
CA LEU A 24 1.00 12.04 2.89
C LEU A 24 1.35 12.03 4.38
N GLN A 25 1.03 13.12 5.09
CA GLN A 25 1.17 13.15 6.53
C GLN A 25 -0.05 12.47 7.15
N HIS A 26 0.19 11.38 7.86
CA HIS A 26 -0.83 10.76 8.69
C HIS A 26 -1.03 11.68 9.89
N THR A 27 -2.27 12.06 10.17
CA THR A 27 -2.62 12.88 11.33
C THR A 27 -2.69 12.07 12.62
N ASP A 28 -2.49 10.75 12.52
CA ASP A 28 -2.56 9.79 13.62
C ASP A 28 -1.20 9.09 13.68
N ASP A 29 -0.35 9.51 14.61
CA ASP A 29 1.04 9.03 14.76
C ASP A 29 1.12 7.70 15.54
N ASP A 30 -0.01 7.21 16.07
CA ASP A 30 -0.06 6.01 16.92
C ASP A 30 -0.27 4.72 16.12
N ASN A 31 -0.76 4.81 14.87
CA ASN A 31 -1.19 3.65 14.09
C ASN A 31 -0.48 3.60 12.72
N PHE A 32 0.34 2.57 12.51
CA PHE A 32 1.07 2.37 11.26
C PHE A 32 0.56 1.15 10.48
N ILE A 33 0.43 1.30 9.16
CA ILE A 33 0.18 0.18 8.26
C ILE A 33 1.52 -0.39 7.80
N VAL A 34 1.82 -1.61 8.23
CA VAL A 34 3.04 -2.32 7.83
C VAL A 34 2.68 -3.43 6.85
N ASN A 35 3.38 -3.50 5.72
CA ASN A 35 3.25 -4.63 4.80
C ASN A 35 3.96 -5.85 5.39
N MET A 36 3.22 -6.66 6.14
CA MET A 36 3.72 -7.86 6.79
C MET A 36 4.34 -8.87 5.83
N PHE A 37 3.84 -8.96 4.59
CA PHE A 37 4.32 -9.90 3.58
C PHE A 37 5.61 -9.45 2.89
N ALA A 38 6.01 -8.18 3.05
CA ALA A 38 7.30 -7.69 2.58
C ALA A 38 8.46 -8.03 3.54
N LEU A 39 8.16 -8.50 4.76
CA LEU A 39 9.16 -8.84 5.76
C LEU A 39 9.53 -10.32 5.67
N HIS A 40 10.84 -10.63 5.69
CA HIS A 40 11.34 -12.02 5.64
C HIS A 40 10.79 -12.91 6.76
N ASN A 41 10.41 -12.31 7.90
CA ASN A 41 9.96 -13.02 9.09
C ASN A 41 8.43 -12.96 9.28
N ALA A 42 7.68 -12.79 8.19
CA ALA A 42 6.22 -12.65 8.22
C ALA A 42 5.51 -13.75 9.02
N THR A 43 6.05 -14.97 9.05
CA THR A 43 5.48 -16.08 9.83
C THR A 43 5.62 -15.84 11.33
N VAL A 44 6.82 -15.52 11.81
CA VAL A 44 7.08 -15.25 13.24
C VAL A 44 6.23 -14.07 13.74
N LEU A 45 6.09 -13.04 12.91
CA LEU A 45 5.27 -11.88 13.29
C LEU A 45 3.78 -12.23 13.40
N ARG A 46 3.26 -13.14 12.58
CA ARG A 46 1.84 -13.58 12.65
C ARG A 46 1.55 -14.43 13.89
N GLU A 47 2.56 -15.12 14.43
CA GLU A 47 2.45 -15.86 15.68
C GLU A 47 2.46 -14.92 16.91
N ALA A 48 3.26 -13.85 16.84
CA ALA A 48 3.39 -12.88 17.93
C ALA A 48 2.23 -11.85 17.99
N LEU A 49 1.61 -11.53 16.85
CA LEU A 49 0.57 -10.50 16.76
C LEU A 49 -0.86 -11.07 16.85
N PRO A 50 -1.81 -10.34 17.46
CA PRO A 50 -3.22 -10.67 17.42
C PRO A 50 -3.71 -10.92 15.98
N ARG A 51 -4.51 -11.98 15.80
CA ARG A 51 -5.03 -12.39 14.48
C ARG A 51 -5.79 -11.26 13.77
N ASP A 52 -6.46 -10.41 14.52
CA ASP A 52 -7.26 -9.30 13.98
C ASP A 52 -6.43 -8.23 13.25
N LEU A 53 -5.12 -8.15 13.52
CA LEU A 53 -4.23 -7.18 12.88
C LEU A 53 -3.70 -7.64 11.51
N TRP A 54 -3.74 -8.95 11.21
CA TRP A 54 -3.15 -9.49 9.99
C TRP A 54 -4.08 -10.38 9.18
N LYS A 55 -5.26 -10.75 9.71
CA LYS A 55 -6.22 -11.55 8.95
C LYS A 55 -6.59 -10.81 7.64
N PRO A 56 -6.69 -11.51 6.51
CA PRO A 56 -7.16 -10.90 5.28
C PRO A 56 -8.53 -10.25 5.50
N ILE A 57 -8.65 -8.98 5.13
CA ILE A 57 -9.91 -8.25 5.15
C ILE A 57 -10.49 -8.35 3.74
N GLN A 58 -11.78 -8.67 3.66
CA GLN A 58 -12.48 -8.65 2.39
C GLN A 58 -12.56 -7.20 1.89
N LEU A 59 -11.79 -6.90 0.84
CA LEU A 59 -11.70 -5.54 0.29
C LEU A 59 -12.94 -5.18 -0.56
N ASN A 60 -13.51 -6.17 -1.26
CA ASN A 60 -14.68 -6.00 -2.11
C ASN A 60 -15.76 -7.00 -1.70
N GLU A 61 -16.99 -6.53 -1.55
CA GLU A 61 -18.16 -7.37 -1.22
C GLU A 61 -18.37 -8.45 -2.28
N ASP A 62 -18.34 -8.06 -3.55
CA ASP A 62 -18.31 -8.98 -4.69
C ASP A 62 -16.92 -9.02 -5.31
N ARG A 63 -16.17 -10.05 -4.93
CA ARG A 63 -14.83 -10.31 -5.46
C ARG A 63 -14.86 -10.58 -6.96
N GLU A 64 -15.87 -11.29 -7.45
CA GLU A 64 -15.94 -11.73 -8.85
C GLU A 64 -16.25 -10.56 -9.77
N ALA A 65 -17.22 -9.71 -9.41
CA ALA A 65 -17.49 -8.48 -10.14
C ALA A 65 -16.25 -7.58 -10.22
N LYS A 66 -15.51 -7.42 -9.11
CA LYS A 66 -14.28 -6.60 -9.13
C LYS A 66 -13.19 -7.20 -10.03
N HIS A 67 -13.06 -8.52 -10.04
CA HIS A 67 -12.13 -9.18 -10.95
C HIS A 67 -12.48 -8.94 -12.42
N HIS A 68 -13.76 -9.06 -12.79
CA HIS A 68 -14.21 -8.77 -14.15
C HIS A 68 -13.94 -7.32 -14.56
N GLU A 69 -14.22 -6.36 -13.68
CA GLU A 69 -13.91 -4.94 -13.89
C GLU A 69 -12.41 -4.73 -14.18
N ILE A 70 -11.53 -5.32 -13.35
CA ILE A 70 -10.07 -5.21 -13.52
C ILE A 70 -9.62 -5.84 -14.84
N VAL A 71 -10.17 -7.01 -15.20
CA VAL A 71 -9.85 -7.69 -16.47
C VAL A 71 -10.21 -6.82 -17.66
N GLN A 72 -11.38 -6.17 -17.64
CA GLN A 72 -11.80 -5.26 -18.71
C GLN A 72 -10.84 -4.06 -18.85
N VAL A 73 -10.50 -3.41 -17.74
CA VAL A 73 -9.54 -2.29 -17.72
C VAL A 73 -8.17 -2.73 -18.24
N LEU A 74 -7.69 -3.89 -17.79
CA LEU A 74 -6.41 -4.42 -18.22
C LEU A 74 -6.39 -4.71 -19.72
N ALA A 75 -7.44 -5.33 -20.27
CA ALA A 75 -7.54 -5.65 -21.69
C ALA A 75 -7.46 -4.40 -22.58
N VAL A 76 -8.16 -3.31 -22.21
CA VAL A 76 -8.07 -2.02 -22.92
C VAL A 76 -6.65 -1.48 -22.85
N SER A 77 -6.04 -1.44 -21.66
CA SER A 77 -4.67 -0.92 -21.48
C SER A 77 -3.59 -1.71 -22.24
N GLN A 78 -3.84 -3.00 -22.49
CA GLN A 78 -2.94 -3.86 -23.26
C GLN A 78 -3.13 -3.72 -24.76
N ALA A 79 -4.33 -3.39 -25.23
CA ALA A 79 -4.60 -3.12 -26.64
C ALA A 79 -4.02 -1.78 -27.11
N GLU A 80 -3.79 -0.85 -26.18
CA GLU A 80 -3.15 0.46 -26.44
C GLU A 80 -1.61 0.42 -26.46
N LYS A 81 -1.01 -0.73 -26.13
CA LYS A 81 0.45 -0.97 -26.18
C LYS A 81 0.86 -1.62 -27.50
#